data_AF-A0A8H4UDJ9-F1
#
_entry.id   AF-A0A8H4UDJ9-F1
#
_cell.length_a   1.000
_cell.length_b   1.000
_cell.length_c   1.000
_cell.angle_alpha   90.00
_cell.angle_beta   90.00
_cell.angle_gamma   90.00
#
_symmetry.space_group_name_H-M   'P 1'
#
loop_
_entity.id
_entity.type
_entity.pdbx_description
1 polymer ?
#
loop_
_entity_poly.entity_id
_entity_poly.type
_entity_poly.pdbx_seq_one_letter_code
_entity_poly.pdbx_strand_id
1 'polypeptide(L)'
;MEHQAVSLAEVQHALGLADTPLFNTAFTFQRRSGLEVDSAPSLLFKSLDSHDPSEYKIAVNIEMMESVTEIHFSYWEDYLSSAQIKNIADTFEQIVKEITSVTGHEMTIGKINTVGSVERCVHEMIEEQVRIRPAMAQAVEAWDVKFTYRELDSHSNRLANALIN
;
A
#
# COMPACT_ATOMS: atom_id res chain seq x y z
N MET A 1 -23.99 1.66 -13.83
CA MET A 1 -23.37 2.83 -13.18
C MET A 1 -24.18 4.05 -13.57
N GLU A 2 -25.14 4.46 -12.74
CA GLU A 2 -26.13 5.51 -13.11
C GLU A 2 -25.66 6.95 -12.88
N HIS A 3 -24.50 7.17 -12.23
CA HIS A 3 -24.01 8.51 -11.87
C HIS A 3 -22.54 8.77 -12.26
N GLN A 4 -21.99 8.03 -13.22
CA GLN A 4 -20.59 8.20 -13.68
C GLN A 4 -20.31 9.56 -14.35
N ALA A 5 -21.36 10.27 -14.79
CA ALA A 5 -21.23 11.56 -15.46
C ALA A 5 -21.26 12.77 -14.50
N VAL A 6 -21.49 12.54 -13.21
CA VAL A 6 -21.46 13.62 -12.21
C VAL A 6 -20.01 13.97 -11.91
N SER A 7 -19.68 15.26 -11.98
CA SER A 7 -18.31 15.71 -11.71
C SER A 7 -17.96 15.49 -10.24
N LEU A 8 -16.74 15.04 -9.96
CA LEU A 8 -16.24 14.92 -8.59
C LEU A 8 -16.30 16.26 -7.84
N ALA A 9 -16.10 17.36 -8.55
CA ALA A 9 -16.21 18.71 -8.00
C ALA A 9 -17.64 19.04 -7.53
N GLU A 10 -18.67 18.56 -8.25
CA GLU A 10 -20.07 18.74 -7.85
C GLU A 10 -20.40 17.95 -6.59
N VAL A 11 -19.84 16.74 -6.45
CA VAL A 11 -19.98 15.92 -5.24
C VAL A 11 -19.29 16.58 -4.04
N GLN A 12 -18.06 17.08 -4.20
CA GLN A 12 -17.33 17.80 -3.16
C GLN A 12 -18.09 19.06 -2.71
N HIS A 13 -18.64 19.80 -3.66
CA HIS A 13 -19.44 20.99 -3.38
C HIS A 13 -20.73 20.65 -2.63
N ALA A 14 -21.45 19.61 -3.06
CA ALA A 14 -22.69 19.16 -2.41
C ALA A 14 -22.45 18.64 -0.98
N LEU A 15 -21.28 18.06 -0.70
CA LEU A 15 -20.90 17.59 0.63
C LEU A 15 -20.34 18.71 1.54
N GLY A 16 -20.18 19.94 1.03
CA GLY A 16 -19.58 21.05 1.78
C GLY A 16 -18.08 20.84 2.07
N LEU A 17 -17.43 19.95 1.31
CA LEU A 17 -16.04 19.50 1.51
C LEU A 17 -15.05 20.25 0.61
N ALA A 18 -15.36 21.51 0.26
CA ALA A 18 -14.59 22.29 -0.70
C ALA A 18 -13.08 22.25 -0.41
N ASP A 19 -12.31 21.85 -1.44
CA ASP A 19 -10.84 21.68 -1.46
C ASP A 19 -10.25 20.55 -0.61
N THR A 20 -11.07 19.68 -0.01
CA THR A 20 -10.53 18.46 0.64
C THR A 20 -10.49 17.27 -0.34
N PRO A 21 -9.34 16.59 -0.49
CA PRO A 21 -9.24 15.40 -1.32
C PRO A 21 -10.10 14.29 -0.71
N LEU A 22 -11.07 13.79 -1.48
CA LEU A 22 -11.96 12.72 -1.03
C LEU A 22 -11.24 11.37 -0.98
N PHE A 23 -10.23 11.19 -1.82
CA PHE A 23 -9.47 9.97 -1.97
C PHE A 23 -7.98 10.28 -1.96
N ASN A 24 -7.18 9.37 -1.39
CA ASN A 24 -5.73 9.44 -1.40
C ASN A 24 -5.11 8.65 -2.56
N THR A 25 -5.86 7.70 -3.12
CA THR A 25 -5.41 6.76 -4.13
C THR A 25 -6.32 6.81 -5.35
N ALA A 26 -5.74 7.02 -6.52
CA ALA A 26 -6.42 6.83 -7.80
C ALA A 26 -6.19 5.41 -8.33
N PHE A 27 -7.20 4.86 -8.98
CA PHE A 27 -7.12 3.56 -9.65
C PHE A 27 -7.62 3.70 -11.08
N THR A 28 -6.77 3.36 -12.05
CA THR A 28 -7.13 3.36 -13.46
C THR A 28 -6.95 1.96 -14.05
N PHE A 29 -7.89 1.57 -14.90
CA PHE A 29 -7.84 0.31 -15.61
C PHE A 29 -8.11 0.58 -17.08
N GLN A 30 -7.14 0.25 -17.93
CA GLN A 30 -7.27 0.37 -19.37
C GLN A 30 -6.98 -0.98 -20.03
N ARG A 31 -7.95 -1.46 -20.81
CA ARG A 31 -7.75 -2.62 -21.68
C ARG A 31 -7.33 -2.14 -23.06
N ARG A 32 -6.10 -2.46 -23.47
CA ARG A 32 -5.63 -2.28 -24.84
C ARG A 32 -5.93 -3.56 -25.61
N SER A 33 -7.09 -3.62 -26.25
CA SER A 33 -7.33 -4.57 -27.33
C SER A 33 -6.45 -4.17 -28.52
N GLY A 34 -5.67 -5.11 -29.05
CA GLY A 34 -4.75 -4.85 -30.14
C GLY A 34 -5.49 -4.20 -31.29
N LEU A 35 -5.04 -3.03 -31.74
CA LEU A 35 -5.21 -2.72 -33.15
C LEU A 35 -4.24 -3.66 -33.86
N GLU A 36 -4.77 -4.70 -34.51
CA GLU A 36 -4.07 -5.35 -35.61
C GLU A 36 -3.77 -4.26 -36.65
N VAL A 37 -2.61 -3.62 -36.53
CA VAL A 37 -2.07 -2.81 -37.62
C VAL A 37 -1.20 -3.78 -38.41
N ASP A 38 -1.74 -4.25 -39.53
CA ASP A 38 -1.11 -5.10 -40.55
C ASP A 38 0.04 -4.36 -41.30
N SER A 39 0.81 -3.56 -40.59
CA SER A 39 1.98 -2.83 -41.07
C SER A 39 2.72 -2.32 -39.85
N ALA A 40 4.00 -2.68 -39.72
CA ALA A 40 4.87 -2.12 -38.70
C ALA A 40 4.68 -0.59 -38.66
N PRO A 41 4.24 -0.01 -37.54
CA PRO A 41 4.06 1.43 -37.47
C PRO A 41 5.42 2.09 -37.75
N SER A 42 5.46 2.99 -38.75
CA SER A 42 6.66 3.75 -39.11
C SER A 42 7.16 4.64 -37.97
N LEU A 43 6.35 4.80 -36.93
CA LEU A 43 6.63 5.58 -35.73
C LEU A 43 6.35 4.75 -34.49
N LEU A 44 7.41 4.40 -33.78
CA LEU A 44 7.37 3.70 -32.50
C LEU A 44 7.49 4.74 -31.39
N PHE A 45 6.37 5.11 -30.78
CA PHE A 45 6.37 6.02 -29.64
C PHE A 45 6.71 5.24 -28.38
N LYS A 46 7.94 5.40 -27.90
CA LYS A 46 8.35 4.92 -26.58
C LYS A 46 8.10 6.04 -25.59
N SER A 47 7.10 5.88 -24.72
CA SER A 47 6.92 6.79 -23.57
C SER A 47 8.18 6.70 -22.71
N LEU A 48 8.97 7.77 -22.69
CA LEU A 48 10.28 7.80 -22.06
C LEU A 48 10.18 8.23 -20.59
N ASP A 49 9.18 9.04 -20.27
CA ASP A 49 8.82 9.39 -18.91
C ASP A 49 7.46 10.12 -18.91
N SER A 50 6.62 9.83 -17.93
CA SER A 50 5.32 10.48 -17.75
C SER A 50 5.32 11.11 -16.36
N HIS A 51 5.73 12.39 -16.29
CA HIS A 51 5.53 13.17 -15.08
C HIS A 51 4.07 13.63 -15.04
N ASP A 52 3.21 12.79 -14.46
CA ASP A 52 1.82 13.11 -14.20
C ASP A 52 1.74 13.71 -12.79
N PRO A 53 1.56 15.03 -12.63
CA PRO A 53 1.33 15.63 -11.32
C PRO A 53 -0.08 15.27 -10.85
N SER A 54 -0.27 14.00 -10.49
CA SER A 54 -1.54 13.52 -9.98
C SER A 54 -1.80 14.17 -8.61
N GLU A 55 -2.98 14.73 -8.43
CA GLU A 55 -3.49 15.25 -7.14
C GLU A 55 -3.55 14.16 -6.04
N TYR A 56 -3.46 12.89 -6.44
CA TYR A 56 -3.44 11.73 -5.56
C TYR A 56 -2.04 11.40 -5.08
N LYS A 57 -1.93 10.96 -3.83
CA LYS A 57 -0.67 10.56 -3.20
C LYS A 57 -0.12 9.25 -3.77
N ILE A 58 -1.02 8.39 -4.23
CA ILE A 58 -0.74 7.11 -4.89
C ILE A 58 -1.66 7.00 -6.11
N ALA A 59 -1.15 6.56 -7.24
CA ALA A 59 -1.94 6.19 -8.40
C ALA A 59 -1.56 4.77 -8.84
N VAL A 60 -2.55 3.91 -8.98
CA VAL A 60 -2.41 2.55 -9.48
C VAL A 60 -2.97 2.52 -10.90
N ASN A 61 -2.09 2.31 -11.88
CA ASN A 61 -2.44 2.28 -13.29
C ASN A 61 -2.28 0.86 -13.82
N ILE A 62 -3.38 0.27 -14.29
CA ILE A 62 -3.39 -1.09 -14.84
C ILE A 62 -3.61 -1.03 -16.34
N GLU A 63 -2.64 -1.55 -17.09
CA GLU A 63 -2.74 -1.75 -18.53
C GLU A 63 -2.88 -3.25 -18.83
N MET A 64 -4.04 -3.66 -19.34
CA MET A 64 -4.28 -5.03 -19.76
C MET A 64 -4.11 -5.15 -21.28
N MET A 65 -3.14 -5.94 -21.71
CA MET A 65 -2.93 -6.37 -23.09
C MET A 65 -3.45 -7.80 -23.28
N GLU A 66 -3.39 -8.32 -24.50
CA GLU A 66 -3.88 -9.68 -24.80
C GLU A 66 -3.09 -10.79 -24.11
N SER A 67 -1.78 -10.59 -23.89
CA SER A 67 -0.89 -11.62 -23.33
C SER A 67 -0.31 -11.26 -21.95
N VAL A 68 -0.34 -9.98 -21.56
CA VAL A 68 0.27 -9.49 -20.32
C VAL A 68 -0.62 -8.42 -19.69
N THR A 69 -0.64 -8.40 -18.36
CA THR A 69 -1.18 -7.27 -17.58
C THR A 69 -0.02 -6.57 -16.89
N GLU A 70 0.14 -5.28 -17.15
CA GLU A 70 1.15 -4.42 -16.53
C GLU A 70 0.47 -3.54 -15.47
N ILE A 71 1.09 -3.42 -14.30
CA ILE A 71 0.59 -2.61 -13.19
C ILE A 71 1.70 -1.64 -12.80
N HIS A 72 1.39 -0.35 -12.85
CA HIS A 72 2.30 0.73 -12.51
C HIS A 72 1.80 1.47 -11.27
N PHE A 73 2.70 1.67 -10.31
CA PHE A 73 2.44 2.48 -9.12
C PHE A 73 3.19 3.81 -9.25
N SER A 74 2.44 4.90 -9.36
CA SER A 74 2.98 6.26 -9.22
C SER A 74 2.72 6.75 -7.81
N TYR A 75 3.70 7.36 -7.17
CA TYR A 75 3.60 7.81 -5.78
C TYR A 75 4.50 9.01 -5.52
N TRP A 76 4.14 9.77 -4.50
CA TRP A 76 4.98 10.86 -4.01
C TRP A 76 6.03 10.30 -3.05
N GLU A 77 7.32 10.52 -3.33
CA GLU A 77 8.44 10.03 -2.51
C GLU A 77 8.43 10.60 -1.07
N ASP A 78 7.88 11.81 -0.90
CA ASP A 78 7.68 12.45 0.42
C ASP A 78 6.56 11.77 1.25
N TYR A 79 5.77 10.88 0.63
CA TYR A 79 4.68 10.16 1.29
C TYR A 79 4.99 8.67 1.46
N LEU A 80 5.63 8.04 0.47
CA LEU A 80 6.03 6.63 0.53
C LEU A 80 7.46 6.45 0.03
N SER A 81 8.24 5.71 0.82
CA SER A 81 9.55 5.24 0.40
C SER A 81 9.45 4.12 -0.64
N SER A 82 10.51 3.95 -1.44
CA SER A 82 10.60 2.85 -2.41
C SER A 82 10.50 1.46 -1.78
N ALA A 83 10.92 1.29 -0.51
CA ALA A 83 10.75 0.03 0.20
C ALA A 83 9.27 -0.24 0.54
N GLN A 84 8.52 0.80 0.93
CA GLN A 84 7.10 0.68 1.23
C GLN A 84 6.29 0.40 -0.03
N ILE A 85 6.55 1.08 -1.14
CA ILE A 85 5.82 0.80 -2.38
C ILE A 85 6.10 -0.60 -2.91
N LYS A 86 7.33 -1.11 -2.74
CA LYS A 86 7.67 -2.48 -3.10
C LYS A 86 6.82 -3.47 -2.30
N ASN A 87 6.72 -3.28 -0.98
CA ASN A 87 5.87 -4.13 -0.15
C ASN A 87 4.39 -4.07 -0.57
N ILE A 88 3.89 -2.89 -0.92
CA ILE A 88 2.52 -2.71 -1.43
C ILE A 88 2.34 -3.48 -2.75
N ALA A 89 3.29 -3.35 -3.69
CA ALA A 89 3.24 -4.02 -4.99
C ALA A 89 3.32 -5.55 -4.84
N ASP A 90 4.25 -6.06 -4.04
CA ASP A 90 4.40 -7.50 -3.78
C ASP A 90 3.11 -8.06 -3.14
N THR A 91 2.52 -7.33 -2.19
CA THR A 91 1.26 -7.71 -1.55
C THR A 91 0.11 -7.70 -2.54
N PHE A 92 0.00 -6.65 -3.38
CA PHE A 92 -1.03 -6.55 -4.40
C PHE A 92 -0.95 -7.72 -5.39
N GLU A 93 0.25 -8.04 -5.86
CA GLU A 93 0.51 -9.17 -6.75
C GLU A 93 0.07 -10.50 -6.10
N GLN A 94 0.44 -10.72 -4.84
CA GLN A 94 0.07 -11.92 -4.10
C GLN A 94 -1.46 -12.05 -3.96
N ILE A 95 -2.15 -10.96 -3.61
CA ILE A 95 -3.62 -10.96 -3.48
C ILE A 95 -4.28 -11.29 -4.82
N VAL A 96 -3.82 -10.68 -5.92
CA VAL A 96 -4.36 -10.96 -7.25
C VAL A 96 -4.11 -12.40 -7.67
N LYS A 97 -2.93 -12.96 -7.39
CA LYS A 97 -2.63 -14.39 -7.61
C LYS A 97 -3.53 -15.31 -6.78
N GLU A 98 -3.77 -14.98 -5.51
CA GLU A 98 -4.67 -15.76 -4.65
C GLU A 98 -6.11 -15.73 -5.19
N ILE A 99 -6.63 -14.54 -5.50
CA ILE A 99 -7.98 -14.39 -6.06
C ILE A 99 -8.14 -15.17 -7.38
N THR A 100 -7.13 -15.14 -8.25
CA THR A 100 -7.18 -15.81 -9.55
C THR A 100 -6.95 -17.33 -9.47
N SER A 101 -6.20 -17.80 -8.48
CA SER A 101 -5.95 -19.24 -8.27
C SER A 101 -7.12 -19.97 -7.61
N VAL A 102 -7.99 -19.26 -6.90
CA VAL A 102 -9.21 -19.81 -6.31
C VAL A 102 -10.25 -20.01 -7.42
N THR A 103 -10.16 -21.15 -8.10
CA THR A 103 -11.22 -21.64 -8.97
C THR A 103 -12.21 -22.45 -8.13
N GLY A 104 -13.36 -21.85 -7.80
CA GLY A 104 -14.57 -22.64 -7.56
C GLY A 104 -15.40 -22.43 -6.29
N HIS A 105 -15.10 -21.52 -5.36
CA HIS A 105 -15.99 -21.31 -4.20
C HIS A 105 -16.06 -19.83 -3.78
N GLU A 106 -17.25 -19.42 -3.35
CA GLU A 106 -17.59 -18.10 -2.78
C GLU A 106 -16.68 -17.73 -1.60
N MET A 107 -15.47 -17.26 -1.87
CA MET A 107 -14.64 -16.60 -0.88
C MET A 107 -14.96 -15.11 -0.87
N THR A 108 -15.47 -14.65 0.27
CA THR A 108 -15.53 -13.23 0.60
C THR A 108 -14.12 -12.70 0.84
N ILE A 109 -13.86 -11.43 0.52
CA ILE A 109 -12.56 -10.76 0.71
C ILE A 109 -11.97 -11.02 2.11
N GLY A 110 -12.81 -11.11 3.16
CA GLY A 110 -12.35 -11.38 4.53
C GLY A 110 -11.75 -12.77 4.79
N LYS A 111 -11.79 -13.71 3.84
CA LYS A 111 -11.13 -15.01 3.95
C LYS A 111 -9.78 -15.07 3.22
N ILE A 112 -9.45 -14.04 2.44
CA ILE A 112 -8.16 -13.95 1.78
C ILE A 112 -7.14 -13.60 2.86
N ASN A 113 -6.11 -14.43 3.05
CA ASN A 113 -5.11 -14.25 4.09
C ASN A 113 -4.04 -13.29 3.56
N THR A 114 -4.44 -12.03 3.34
CA THR A 114 -3.78 -11.06 2.46
C THR A 114 -2.49 -10.45 3.00
N VAL A 115 -2.14 -10.69 4.26
CA VAL A 115 -0.94 -10.09 4.86
C VAL A 115 -0.01 -11.24 5.21
N GLY A 116 1.10 -11.35 4.47
CA GLY A 116 2.15 -12.31 4.77
C GLY A 116 2.47 -12.24 6.26
N SER A 117 2.28 -13.35 6.97
CA SER A 117 2.61 -13.42 8.38
C SER A 117 4.11 -13.18 8.51
N VAL A 118 4.50 -12.12 9.22
CA VAL A 118 5.90 -11.96 9.62
C VAL A 118 6.14 -13.06 10.65
N GLU A 119 6.90 -14.10 10.30
CA GLU A 119 7.34 -15.15 11.24
C GLU A 119 8.42 -14.61 12.19
N ARG A 120 8.11 -13.51 12.91
CA ARG A 120 8.92 -12.98 14.00
C ARG A 120 8.02 -12.63 15.16
N CYS A 121 8.52 -12.87 16.36
CA CYS A 121 7.78 -12.48 17.55
C CYS A 121 7.92 -10.97 17.76
N VAL A 122 6.84 -10.34 18.24
CA VAL A 122 6.82 -8.88 18.49
C VAL A 122 7.93 -8.46 19.47
N HIS A 123 8.27 -9.29 20.45
CA HIS A 123 9.34 -9.01 21.40
C HIS A 123 10.72 -8.94 20.71
N GLU A 124 11.01 -9.82 19.76
CA GLU A 124 12.27 -9.79 18.99
C GLU A 124 12.40 -8.50 18.17
N MET A 125 11.28 -8.03 17.60
CA MET A 125 11.23 -6.77 16.87
C MET A 125 11.47 -5.57 17.80
N ILE A 126 10.92 -5.60 19.02
CA ILE A 126 11.15 -4.56 20.03
C ILE A 126 12.61 -4.58 20.49
N GLU A 127 13.21 -5.74 20.76
CA GLU A 127 14.62 -5.88 21.13
C GLU A 127 15.58 -5.40 20.02
N GLU A 128 15.23 -5.62 18.75
CA GLU A 128 15.95 -5.04 17.61
C GLU A 128 15.88 -3.50 17.64
N GLN A 129 14.69 -2.92 17.89
CA GLN A 129 14.54 -1.48 18.03
C GLN A 129 15.35 -0.91 19.21
N VAL A 130 15.42 -1.62 20.34
CA VAL A 130 16.25 -1.23 21.50
C VAL A 130 17.72 -1.14 21.15
N ARG A 131 18.23 -2.02 20.26
CA ARG A 131 19.64 -2.05 19.84
C ARG A 131 19.99 -0.93 18.86
N ILE A 132 19.11 -0.61 17.92
CA ILE A 132 19.41 0.35 16.85
C ILE A 132 19.10 1.80 17.24
N ARG A 133 18.19 2.02 18.19
CA ARG A 133 17.77 3.37 18.58
C ARG A 133 18.71 3.96 19.63
N PRO A 134 18.88 5.30 19.65
CA PRO A 134 19.60 5.98 20.72
C PRO A 134 19.02 5.64 22.10
N ALA A 135 19.86 5.61 23.13
CA ALA A 135 19.46 5.25 24.49
C ALA A 135 18.33 6.12 25.07
N MET A 136 18.23 7.38 24.63
CA MET A 136 17.23 8.34 25.08
C MET A 136 15.97 8.36 24.19
N ALA A 137 15.88 7.47 23.19
CA ALA A 137 14.72 7.39 22.33
C ALA A 137 13.49 6.90 23.10
N GLN A 138 12.46 7.73 23.14
CA GLN A 138 11.19 7.43 23.80
C GLN A 138 10.42 6.35 23.04
N ALA A 139 9.88 5.38 23.76
CA ALA A 139 9.04 4.29 23.24
C ALA A 139 7.58 4.46 23.62
N VAL A 140 7.31 4.86 24.87
CA VAL A 140 5.97 5.02 25.42
C VAL A 140 5.87 6.38 26.07
N GLU A 141 4.79 7.09 25.77
CA GLU A 141 4.40 8.32 26.47
C GLU A 141 2.97 8.14 26.95
N ALA A 142 2.82 8.01 28.27
CA ALA A 142 1.55 7.97 28.96
C ALA A 142 1.41 9.22 29.84
N TRP A 143 0.24 9.37 30.44
CA TRP A 143 -0.10 10.50 31.31
C TRP A 143 0.68 10.48 32.64
N ASP A 144 1.06 9.29 33.11
CA ASP A 144 1.75 9.01 34.37
C ASP A 144 3.22 8.66 34.20
N VAL A 145 3.60 8.15 33.02
CA VAL A 145 4.97 7.68 32.80
C VAL A 145 5.41 7.84 31.36
N LYS A 146 6.72 8.04 31.20
CA LYS A 146 7.40 7.98 29.91
C LYS A 146 8.47 6.91 30.01
N PHE A 147 8.53 6.03 29.02
CA PHE A 147 9.56 5.02 28.93
C PHE A 147 10.34 5.16 27.63
N THR A 148 11.66 5.06 27.75
CA THR A 148 12.54 4.78 26.62
C THR A 148 12.39 3.32 26.17
N TYR A 149 12.85 3.01 24.96
CA TYR A 149 12.88 1.62 24.48
C TYR A 149 13.63 0.69 25.45
N ARG A 150 14.75 1.17 26.02
CA ARG A 150 15.55 0.41 26.99
C ARG A 150 14.82 0.13 28.30
N GLU A 151 14.11 1.13 28.84
CA GLU A 151 13.33 0.95 30.06
C GLU A 151 12.15 0.01 29.84
N LEU A 152 11.44 0.17 28.72
CA LEU A 152 10.33 -0.70 28.34
C LEU A 152 10.77 -2.17 28.25
N ASP A 153 11.89 -2.42 27.60
CA ASP A 153 12.48 -3.77 27.47
C ASP A 153 12.87 -4.36 28.83
N SER A 154 13.56 -3.57 29.67
CA SER A 154 13.95 -4.00 31.02
C SER A 154 12.74 -4.33 31.91
N HIS A 155 11.70 -3.50 31.89
CA HIS A 155 10.48 -3.73 32.66
C HIS A 155 9.71 -4.97 32.16
N SER A 156 9.61 -5.12 30.84
CA SER A 156 8.94 -6.27 30.22
C SER A 156 9.66 -7.58 30.53
N ASN A 157 10.99 -7.61 30.43
CA ASN A 157 11.80 -8.78 30.76
C ASN A 157 11.74 -9.14 32.24
N ARG A 158 11.70 -8.15 33.14
CA ARG A 158 11.49 -8.40 34.58
C ARG A 158 10.14 -9.06 34.86
N LEU A 159 9.08 -8.58 34.21
CA LEU A 159 7.75 -9.16 34.34
C LEU A 159 7.69 -10.57 33.76
N ALA A 160 8.24 -10.79 32.57
CA ALA A 160 8.28 -12.11 31.92
C ALA A 160 8.97 -13.16 32.80
N ASN A 161 10.12 -12.82 33.39
CA ASN A 161 10.83 -13.70 34.33
C ASN A 161 10.01 -14.02 35.59
N ALA A 162 9.13 -13.10 36.02
CA ALA A 162 8.24 -13.34 37.15
C ALA A 162 7.02 -14.21 36.79
N LEU A 163 6.60 -14.22 35.52
CA LEU A 163 5.45 -15.00 35.03
C LEU A 163 5.79 -16.44 34.62
N ILE A 164 7.07 -16.73 34.39
CA ILE A 164 7.58 -18.07 34.03
C ILE A 164 7.95 -18.89 35.29
N ASN A 165 7.98 -18.25 36.47
CA ASN A 165 8.09 -18.90 37.78
C ASN A 165 6.71 -19.14 38.40
#